data_AF-A0A258U722-F1
#
_entry.id   AF-A0A258U722-F1
#
_cell.length_a   1.000
_cell.length_b   1.000
_cell.length_c   1.000
_cell.angle_alpha   90.00
_cell.angle_beta   90.00
_cell.angle_gamma   90.00
#
_symmetry.space_group_name_H-M   'P 1'
#
loop_
_entity.id
_entity.type
_entity.pdbx_description
1 polymer ?
#
loop_
_entity_poly.entity_id
_entity_poly.type
_entity_poly.pdbx_seq_one_letter_code
_entity_poly.pdbx_strand_id
1 'polypeptide(L)'
;MLQALSIRDFIIVESLDLEFESGFTALTGETGAGKSILIDALSLSLGARNDGAVTRVGCEKADISTTFDIQDNMQAQLWLADHEIEDTGSLILRRVIYADGRSRGFINGTSATVGQLKELGEFLIDIYSQNAHHSLLKTATQRE
;
A
#
# COMPACT_ATOMS: atom_id res chain seq x y z
N MET A 1 10.13 2.42 6.69
CA MET A 1 9.89 3.66 5.91
C MET A 1 9.48 3.30 4.49
N LEU A 2 8.49 3.97 3.89
CA LEU A 2 8.17 3.83 2.46
C LEU A 2 9.33 4.34 1.61
N GLN A 3 9.88 3.50 0.73
CA GLN A 3 10.97 3.83 -0.19
C GLN A 3 10.48 4.02 -1.62
N ALA A 4 9.50 3.23 -2.07
CA ALA A 4 9.00 3.32 -3.43
C ALA A 4 7.52 2.98 -3.56
N LEU A 5 6.86 3.58 -4.55
CA LEU A 5 5.52 3.27 -5.03
C LEU A 5 5.55 3.12 -6.56
N SER A 6 5.18 1.94 -7.05
CA SER A 6 5.00 1.68 -8.47
C SER A 6 3.52 1.39 -8.75
N ILE A 7 2.99 2.00 -9.80
CA ILE A 7 1.60 1.87 -10.25
C ILE A 7 1.61 1.59 -11.75
N ARG A 8 0.81 0.62 -12.19
CA ARG A 8 0.53 0.33 -13.59
C ARG A 8 -0.96 0.17 -13.80
N ASP A 9 -1.47 0.79 -14.87
CA ASP A 9 -2.85 0.65 -15.36
C ASP A 9 -3.93 0.87 -14.28
N PHE A 10 -3.78 1.92 -13.48
CA PHE A 10 -4.67 2.25 -12.37
C PHE A 10 -5.42 3.57 -12.62
N ILE A 11 -6.74 3.50 -12.74
CA ILE A 11 -7.63 4.64 -13.03
C ILE A 11 -7.18 5.36 -14.32
N ILE A 12 -6.50 6.50 -14.20
CA ILE A 12 -5.95 7.29 -15.33
C ILE A 12 -4.44 7.11 -15.50
N VAL A 13 -3.77 6.47 -14.53
CA VAL A 13 -2.32 6.25 -14.50
C VAL A 13 -1.98 5.04 -15.35
N GLU A 14 -1.26 5.26 -16.44
CA GLU A 14 -0.67 4.18 -17.25
C GLU A 14 0.53 3.57 -16.53
N SER A 15 1.49 4.41 -16.14
CA SER A 15 2.66 4.02 -15.37
C SER A 15 3.12 5.16 -14.49
N LEU A 16 3.48 4.85 -13.25
CA LEU A 16 4.13 5.77 -12.34
C LEU A 16 5.12 4.99 -11.47
N ASP A 17 6.30 5.55 -11.28
CA ASP A 17 7.28 5.10 -10.30
C ASP A 17 7.72 6.31 -9.48
N LEU A 18 7.54 6.22 -8.17
CA LEU A 18 7.94 7.25 -7.22
C LEU A 18 8.92 6.63 -6.22
N GLU A 19 10.02 7.34 -5.98
CA GLU A 19 10.98 7.05 -4.91
C GLU A 19 10.83 8.11 -3.82
N PHE A 20 10.94 7.69 -2.57
CA PHE A 20 10.76 8.53 -1.40
C PHE A 20 12.06 8.55 -0.60
N GLU A 21 12.48 9.76 -0.23
CA GLU A 21 13.56 9.97 0.71
C GLU A 21 13.05 10.11 2.14
N SER A 22 13.94 9.91 3.11
CA SER A 22 13.59 10.01 4.52
C SER A 22 13.26 11.46 4.91
N GLY A 23 12.39 11.61 5.90
CA GLY A 23 11.94 12.91 6.37
C GLY A 23 10.60 13.32 5.77
N PHE A 24 10.54 14.50 5.15
CA PHE A 24 9.29 15.13 4.74
C PHE A 24 9.20 15.28 3.22
N THR A 25 8.26 14.55 2.63
CA THR A 25 7.94 14.66 1.21
C THR A 25 6.61 15.40 1.04
N ALA A 26 6.61 16.45 0.21
CA ALA A 26 5.40 17.19 -0.14
C ALA A 26 5.00 16.91 -1.60
N LEU A 27 3.82 16.34 -1.81
CA LEU A 27 3.21 16.22 -3.14
C LEU A 27 2.30 17.42 -3.41
N THR A 28 2.56 18.12 -4.52
CA THR A 28 1.79 19.26 -5.00
C THR A 28 1.24 18.96 -6.40
N GLY A 29 0.26 19.73 -6.85
CA GLY A 29 -0.36 19.56 -8.15
C GLY A 29 -1.45 20.59 -8.41
N GLU A 30 -1.97 20.62 -9.63
CA GLU A 30 -3.02 21.54 -10.06
C GLU A 30 -4.39 21.18 -9.47
N THR A 31 -4.68 19.88 -9.36
CA THR A 31 -5.95 19.36 -8.82
C THR A 31 -5.69 18.34 -7.71
N GLY A 32 -6.65 18.20 -6.78
CA GLY A 32 -6.57 17.21 -5.70
C GLY A 32 -6.69 15.76 -6.17
N ALA A 33 -7.19 15.52 -7.39
CA ALA A 33 -7.45 14.19 -7.92
C ALA A 33 -6.18 13.34 -8.04
N GLY A 34 -5.07 13.91 -8.53
CA GLY A 34 -3.80 13.17 -8.67
C GLY A 34 -3.26 12.70 -7.33
N LYS A 35 -3.33 13.54 -6.29
CA LYS A 35 -2.91 13.17 -4.93
C LYS A 35 -3.81 12.07 -4.35
N SER A 36 -5.12 12.17 -4.49
CA SER A 36 -6.05 11.15 -4.01
C SER A 36 -5.80 9.80 -4.67
N ILE A 37 -5.58 9.77 -5.99
CA ILE A 37 -5.25 8.54 -6.74
C ILE A 37 -4.02 7.83 -6.15
N LEU A 38 -2.97 8.59 -5.76
CA LEU A 38 -1.78 8.02 -5.15
C LEU A 38 -2.05 7.43 -3.76
N ILE A 39 -2.82 8.14 -2.95
CA ILE A 39 -3.20 7.66 -1.62
C ILE A 39 -4.09 6.41 -1.71
N ASP A 40 -5.01 6.37 -2.68
CA ASP A 40 -5.86 5.22 -2.93
C ASP A 40 -5.05 4.00 -3.39
N ALA A 41 -4.11 4.19 -4.33
CA ALA A 41 -3.21 3.13 -4.78
C ALA A 41 -2.35 2.59 -3.63
N LEU A 42 -1.73 3.48 -2.85
CA LEU A 42 -0.96 3.13 -1.66
C LEU A 42 -1.80 2.32 -0.67
N SER A 43 -3.01 2.80 -0.36
CA SER A 43 -3.95 2.13 0.55
C SER A 43 -4.31 0.72 0.05
N LEU A 44 -4.57 0.56 -1.25
CA LEU A 44 -4.90 -0.74 -1.85
C LEU A 44 -3.73 -1.72 -1.75
N SER A 45 -2.49 -1.27 -1.97
CA SER A 45 -1.30 -2.10 -1.79
C SER A 45 -1.14 -2.62 -0.36
N LEU A 46 -1.59 -1.82 0.62
CA LEU A 46 -1.62 -2.12 2.05
C LEU A 46 -2.87 -2.90 2.49
N GLY A 47 -3.60 -3.53 1.55
CA GLY A 47 -4.74 -4.39 1.90
C GLY A 47 -6.07 -3.67 2.11
N ALA A 48 -6.21 -2.38 1.77
CA ALA A 48 -7.49 -1.70 1.80
C ALA A 48 -8.53 -2.38 0.89
N ARG A 49 -9.82 -2.17 1.18
CA ARG A 49 -10.88 -2.73 0.35
C ARG A 49 -10.88 -2.04 -1.01
N ASN A 50 -11.08 -2.82 -2.07
CA ASN A 50 -11.39 -2.26 -3.38
C ASN A 50 -12.90 -2.02 -3.46
N ASP A 51 -13.29 -0.74 -3.57
CA ASP A 51 -14.70 -0.33 -3.60
C ASP A 51 -15.20 0.01 -5.03
N GLY A 52 -14.40 -0.22 -6.07
CA GLY A 52 -14.81 0.07 -7.45
C GLY A 52 -13.93 -0.52 -8.56
N ALA A 53 -14.22 -0.07 -9.78
CA ALA A 53 -13.40 -0.36 -10.94
C ALA A 53 -12.16 0.54 -10.92
N VAL A 54 -11.05 -0.01 -10.43
CA VAL A 54 -9.77 0.70 -10.34
C VAL A 54 -8.83 0.42 -11.51
N THR A 55 -9.10 -0.63 -12.29
CA THR A 55 -8.36 -0.92 -13.51
C THR A 55 -8.63 0.16 -14.56
N ARG A 56 -7.55 0.66 -15.19
CA ARG A 56 -7.64 1.62 -16.29
C ARG A 56 -8.47 1.04 -17.43
N VAL A 57 -9.29 1.89 -18.05
CA VAL A 57 -10.19 1.49 -19.14
C VAL A 57 -9.41 0.86 -20.28
N GLY A 58 -9.83 -0.33 -20.70
CA GLY A 58 -9.18 -1.10 -21.77
C GLY A 58 -8.04 -2.01 -21.29
N CYS A 59 -7.64 -1.93 -20.02
CA CYS A 59 -6.61 -2.79 -19.45
C CYS A 59 -7.23 -3.99 -18.70
N GLU A 60 -6.51 -5.11 -18.67
CA GLU A 60 -6.99 -6.34 -18.01
C GLU A 60 -6.82 -6.31 -16.49
N LYS A 61 -5.83 -5.56 -15.99
CA LYS A 61 -5.48 -5.48 -14.57
C LYS A 61 -4.79 -4.15 -14.23
N ALA A 62 -4.91 -3.74 -12.98
CA ALA A 62 -4.04 -2.77 -12.34
C ALA A 62 -3.00 -3.50 -11.48
N ASP A 63 -1.78 -2.97 -11.43
CA ASP A 63 -0.67 -3.51 -10.63
C ASP A 63 -0.09 -2.40 -9.76
N ILE A 64 -0.07 -2.63 -8.46
CA ILE A 64 0.42 -1.64 -7.50
C ILE A 64 1.42 -2.33 -6.59
N SER A 65 2.62 -1.78 -6.45
CA SER A 65 3.62 -2.27 -5.51
C SER A 65 4.24 -1.17 -4.69
N THR A 66 4.48 -1.44 -3.42
CA THR A 66 5.15 -0.55 -2.48
C THR A 66 6.33 -1.26 -1.86
N THR A 67 7.43 -0.52 -1.72
CA THR A 67 8.66 -1.02 -1.09
C THR A 67 8.91 -0.26 0.19
N PHE A 68 9.26 -1.00 1.24
CA PHE A 68 9.53 -0.48 2.56
C PHE A 68 10.91 -0.91 3.05
N ASP A 69 11.62 0.02 3.67
CA ASP A 69 12.69 -0.31 4.60
C ASP A 69 12.07 -0.73 5.94
N ILE A 70 12.39 -1.92 6.44
CA ILE A 70 11.88 -2.42 7.71
C ILE A 70 12.98 -2.73 8.71
N GLN A 71 14.23 -2.28 8.49
CA GLN A 71 15.36 -2.54 9.39
C GLN A 71 15.08 -2.16 10.84
N ASP A 72 14.41 -1.02 11.06
CA ASP A 72 14.04 -0.53 12.39
C ASP A 72 12.60 -0.87 12.80
N ASN A 73 11.92 -1.79 12.10
CA ASN A 73 10.52 -2.17 12.36
C ASN A 73 10.41 -3.61 12.87
N MET A 74 10.65 -3.80 14.17
CA MET A 74 10.63 -5.12 14.82
C MET A 74 9.26 -5.82 14.69
N GLN A 75 8.14 -5.08 14.74
CA GLN A 75 6.81 -5.68 14.59
C GLN A 75 6.61 -6.31 13.21
N ALA A 76 7.03 -5.62 12.14
CA ALA A 76 6.96 -6.17 10.80
C ALA A 76 7.89 -7.39 10.64
N GLN A 77 9.12 -7.32 11.17
CA GLN A 77 10.08 -8.43 11.13
C GLN A 77 9.55 -9.69 11.85
N LEU A 78 8.98 -9.53 13.05
CA LEU A 78 8.36 -10.64 13.78
C LEU A 78 7.17 -11.22 13.04
N TRP A 79 6.31 -10.37 12.45
CA TRP A 79 5.17 -10.83 11.65
C TRP A 79 5.64 -11.66 10.45
N LEU A 80 6.72 -11.25 9.76
CA LEU A 80 7.29 -12.02 8.66
C LEU A 80 7.81 -13.39 9.11
N ALA A 81 8.51 -13.43 10.24
CA ALA A 81 9.02 -14.68 10.82
C ALA A 81 7.90 -15.66 11.18
N ASP A 82 6.81 -15.17 11.80
CA ASP A 82 5.63 -15.98 12.14
C ASP A 82 4.92 -16.56 10.91
N HIS A 83 5.08 -15.93 9.74
CA HIS A 83 4.51 -16.36 8.47
C HIS A 83 5.50 -17.10 7.56
N GLU A 84 6.69 -17.44 8.08
CA GLU A 84 7.76 -18.10 7.32
C GLU A 84 8.19 -17.33 6.06
N ILE A 85 8.13 -15.99 6.11
CA ILE A 85 8.58 -15.11 5.03
C ILE A 85 9.98 -14.61 5.36
N GLU A 86 10.89 -14.73 4.39
CA GLU A 86 12.27 -14.26 4.54
C GLU A 86 12.31 -12.74 4.73
N ASP A 87 12.97 -12.32 5.81
CA ASP A 87 13.32 -10.93 6.06
C ASP A 87 14.63 -10.59 5.36
N THR A 88 14.57 -9.63 4.43
CA THR A 88 15.74 -9.13 3.68
C THR A 88 16.10 -7.70 4.08
N GLY A 89 15.47 -7.15 5.12
CA GLY A 89 15.50 -5.72 5.46
C GLY A 89 14.67 -4.83 4.54
N SER A 90 14.29 -5.35 3.36
CA SER A 90 13.36 -4.74 2.42
C SER A 90 12.07 -5.56 2.33
N LEU A 91 10.94 -4.86 2.32
CA LEU A 91 9.63 -5.46 2.24
C LEU A 91 8.88 -4.90 1.04
N ILE A 92 8.45 -5.79 0.14
CA ILE A 92 7.65 -5.44 -1.03
C ILE A 92 6.23 -5.97 -0.84
N LEU A 93 5.26 -5.08 -0.78
CA LEU A 93 3.84 -5.41 -0.85
C LEU A 93 3.35 -5.12 -2.26
N ARG A 94 2.70 -6.10 -2.89
CA ARG A 94 2.15 -5.94 -4.23
C ARG A 94 0.70 -6.42 -4.28
N ARG A 95 -0.14 -5.65 -4.95
CA ARG A 95 -1.52 -6.00 -5.22
C ARG A 95 -1.85 -5.87 -6.69
N VAL A 96 -2.40 -6.95 -7.24
CA VAL A 96 -2.88 -7.01 -8.62
C VAL A 96 -4.39 -7.13 -8.60
N ILE A 97 -5.08 -6.20 -9.26
CA ILE A 97 -6.55 -6.15 -9.32
C ILE A 97 -6.98 -6.27 -10.77
N TYR A 98 -7.73 -7.31 -11.11
CA TYR A 98 -8.22 -7.57 -12.45
C TYR A 98 -9.52 -6.80 -12.73
N ALA A 99 -9.76 -6.48 -14.00
CA ALA A 99 -10.97 -5.81 -14.45
C ALA A 99 -12.26 -6.59 -14.12
N ASP A 100 -12.16 -7.91 -13.96
CA ASP A 100 -13.26 -8.80 -13.54
C ASP A 100 -13.49 -8.83 -12.01
N GLY A 101 -12.76 -8.02 -11.25
CA GLY A 101 -12.88 -7.90 -9.80
C GLY A 101 -12.02 -8.86 -8.99
N ARG A 102 -11.33 -9.82 -9.62
CA ARG A 102 -10.37 -10.68 -8.90
C ARG A 102 -9.20 -9.84 -8.37
N SER A 103 -8.72 -10.16 -7.19
CA SER A 103 -7.57 -9.50 -6.57
C SER A 103 -6.57 -10.54 -6.07
N ARG A 104 -5.27 -10.27 -6.25
CA ARG A 104 -4.17 -11.08 -5.72
C ARG A 104 -3.22 -10.19 -4.93
N GLY A 105 -2.75 -10.69 -3.79
CA GLY A 105 -1.74 -10.04 -2.96
C GLY A 105 -0.43 -10.81 -3.02
N PHE A 106 0.68 -10.10 -2.83
CA PHE A 106 2.00 -10.68 -2.72
C PHE A 106 2.83 -9.94 -1.67
N ILE A 107 3.64 -10.70 -0.94
CA ILE A 107 4.63 -10.21 0.02
C ILE A 107 5.97 -10.80 -0.40
N ASN A 108 6.95 -9.95 -0.73
CA ASN A 108 8.28 -10.37 -1.21
C ASN A 108 8.22 -11.40 -2.37
N GLY A 109 7.23 -11.27 -3.24
CA GLY A 109 7.01 -12.16 -4.39
C GLY A 109 6.21 -13.43 -4.09
N THR A 110 6.01 -13.78 -2.82
CA THR A 110 5.17 -14.91 -2.39
C THR A 110 3.71 -14.51 -2.37
N SER A 111 2.81 -15.41 -2.82
CA SER A 111 1.37 -15.16 -2.80
C SER A 111 0.87 -14.97 -1.37
N ALA A 112 0.09 -13.91 -1.15
CA ALA A 112 -0.48 -13.56 0.15
C ALA A 112 -1.96 -13.19 0.02
N THR A 113 -2.69 -13.37 1.11
CA THR A 113 -4.09 -12.92 1.19
C THR A 113 -4.15 -11.41 1.38
N VAL A 114 -5.29 -10.80 1.03
CA VAL A 114 -5.54 -9.37 1.32
C VAL A 114 -5.54 -9.09 2.83
N GLY A 115 -5.98 -10.07 3.64
CA GLY A 115 -5.92 -9.98 5.10
C GLY A 115 -4.49 -9.83 5.61
N GLN A 116 -3.57 -10.65 5.11
CA GLN A 116 -2.15 -10.56 5.43
C GLN A 116 -1.52 -9.23 5.01
N LEU A 117 -1.84 -8.73 3.81
CA LEU A 117 -1.41 -7.39 3.39
C LEU A 117 -1.91 -6.30 4.35
N LYS A 118 -3.15 -6.43 4.81
CA LYS A 118 -3.78 -5.49 5.73
C LYS A 118 -3.12 -5.52 7.11
N GLU A 119 -2.95 -6.71 7.69
CA GLU A 119 -2.30 -6.90 8.99
C GLU A 119 -0.89 -6.33 8.99
N LEU A 120 -0.09 -6.70 7.98
CA LEU A 120 1.27 -6.18 7.86
C LEU A 120 1.29 -4.67 7.60
N GLY A 121 0.34 -4.16 6.79
CA GLY A 121 0.20 -2.74 6.51
C GLY A 121 -0.03 -1.87 7.74
N GLU A 122 -0.69 -2.39 8.78
CA GLU A 122 -0.91 -1.68 10.05
C GLU A 122 0.40 -1.38 10.81
N PHE A 123 1.49 -2.10 10.51
CA PHE A 123 2.81 -1.83 11.09
C PHE A 123 3.67 -0.87 10.25
N LEU A 124 3.26 -0.54 9.03
CA LEU A 124 4.12 0.14 8.05
C LEU A 124 3.80 1.62 7.86
N ILE A 125 2.52 1.96 7.75
CA ILE A 125 2.05 3.32 7.43
C ILE A 125 0.73 3.61 8.15
N ASP A 126 0.63 4.82 8.70
CA ASP A 126 -0.64 5.46 9.02
C ASP A 126 -1.06 6.44 7.91
N ILE A 127 -2.25 6.24 7.33
CA ILE A 127 -2.82 7.12 6.31
C ILE A 127 -3.92 7.99 6.92
N TYR A 128 -3.72 9.31 6.89
CA TYR A 128 -4.72 10.30 7.27
C TYR A 128 -5.22 11.05 6.04
N SER A 129 -6.45 10.76 5.61
CA SER A 129 -7.17 11.46 4.54
C SER A 129 -8.35 12.25 5.09
N GLN A 130 -8.98 13.09 4.26
CA GLN A 130 -10.18 13.86 4.64
C GLN A 130 -11.35 12.96 5.12
N ASN A 131 -11.36 11.68 4.77
CA ASN A 131 -12.37 10.70 5.20
C ASN A 131 -11.83 9.68 6.23
N ALA A 132 -10.55 9.76 6.64
CA ALA A 132 -9.91 8.80 7.53
C ALA A 132 -10.08 9.21 9.01
N HIS A 133 -11.31 9.10 9.53
CA HIS A 133 -11.58 9.39 10.94
C HIS A 133 -11.21 8.25 11.91
N HIS A 134 -10.71 7.10 11.45
CA HIS A 134 -10.74 5.88 12.26
C HIS A 134 -9.45 5.47 12.98
N SER A 135 -8.25 5.99 12.65
CA SER A 135 -7.01 5.57 13.35
C SER A 135 -6.88 6.18 14.76
N LEU A 136 -7.10 7.50 14.90
CA LEU A 136 -7.04 8.20 16.20
C LEU A 136 -8.19 7.84 17.18
N LEU A 137 -9.20 7.10 16.69
CA LEU A 137 -10.34 6.64 17.50
C LEU A 137 -10.19 5.19 17.97
N LYS A 138 -9.15 4.46 17.52
CA LYS A 138 -8.82 3.15 18.09
C LYS A 138 -8.27 3.40 19.50
N THR A 139 -8.94 2.86 20.52
CA THR A 139 -8.57 3.02 21.93
C THR A 139 -7.13 2.58 22.21
N ALA A 140 -6.63 1.58 21.48
CA ALA A 140 -5.25 1.11 21.57
C ALA A 140 -4.18 2.11 21.06
N THR A 141 -4.59 3.11 20.28
CA THR A 141 -3.71 4.12 19.66
C THR A 141 -3.77 5.47 20.38
N GLN A 142 -4.73 5.66 21.29
CA GLN A 142 -4.82 6.84 22.13
C GLN A 142 -3.80 6.73 23.27
N ARG A 143 -2.93 7.74 23.42
CA ARG A 143 -2.08 7.87 24.62
C ARG A 143 -2.97 8.22 25.81
N GLU A 144 -2.66 7.66 26.99
CA GLU A 144 -3.18 8.17 28.27
C GLU A 144 -2.83 9.66 28.46
#